data_AF-Q562A5-F1
#
_entry.id   AF-Q562A5-F1
#
_cell.length_a   1.000
_cell.length_b   1.000
_cell.length_c   1.000
_cell.angle_alpha   90.00
_cell.angle_beta   90.00
_cell.angle_gamma   90.00
#
_symmetry.space_group_name_H-M   'P 1'
#
loop_
_entity.id
_entity.type
_entity.pdbx_description
1 polymer ?
#
loop_
_entity_poly.entity_id
_entity_poly.type
_entity_poly.pdbx_seq_one_letter_code
_entity_poly.pdbx_strand_id
1 'polypeptide(L)'
;REEGEAFAREHGLIFMETSAKTACNVEEAYINTAKEIHRKIQQGLFDVHNEANGIKIGPQQSISLVGPCPSQQNSSDIGPDSGCC
;
A
#
# COMPACT_ATOMS: atom_id res chain seq x y z
N ARG A 1 7.69 -19.90 18.95
CA ARG A 1 8.67 -18.84 18.68
C ARG A 1 9.96 -19.35 18.06
N GLU A 2 10.77 -20.15 18.76
CA GLU A 2 12.15 -20.49 18.33
C GLU A 2 12.25 -21.16 16.95
N GLU A 3 11.44 -22.17 16.66
CA GLU A 3 11.49 -22.87 15.37
C GLU A 3 11.06 -21.96 14.20
N GLY A 4 9.96 -21.22 14.37
CA GLY A 4 9.44 -20.31 13.35
C GLY A 4 10.40 -19.16 13.06
N GLU A 5 11.06 -18.63 14.09
CA GLU A 5 12.07 -17.58 13.94
C GLU A 5 13.33 -18.11 13.24
N ALA A 6 13.76 -19.33 13.57
CA ALA A 6 14.90 -19.97 12.91
C ALA A 6 14.63 -20.20 11.42
N PHE A 7 13.45 -20.73 11.07
CA PHE A 7 13.02 -20.93 9.69
C PHE A 7 13.00 -19.60 8.91
N ALA A 8 12.42 -18.55 9.50
CA ALA A 8 12.35 -17.25 8.85
C ALA A 8 13.75 -16.68 8.57
N ARG A 9 14.68 -16.81 9.52
CA ARG A 9 16.06 -16.36 9.34
C ARG A 9 16.79 -17.15 8.24
N GLU A 10 16.58 -18.46 8.16
CA GLU A 10 17.19 -19.31 7.13
C GLU A 10 16.70 -18.96 5.71
N HIS A 11 15.43 -18.59 5.59
CA HIS A 11 14.80 -18.26 4.31
C HIS A 11 14.73 -16.76 3.99
N GLY A 12 15.30 -15.89 4.84
CA GLY A 12 15.26 -14.44 4.65
C GLY A 12 13.86 -13.83 4.74
N LEU A 13 12.98 -14.43 5.54
CA LEU A 13 11.62 -13.97 5.82
C LEU A 13 11.56 -13.11 7.08
N ILE A 14 10.57 -12.24 7.14
CA ILE A 14 10.20 -11.54 8.39
C ILE A 14 9.38 -12.49 9.28
N PHE A 15 9.56 -12.38 10.60
CA PHE A 15 8.84 -13.20 11.59
C PHE A 15 8.24 -12.33 12.69
N MET A 16 6.97 -12.62 13.03
CA MET A 16 6.27 -12.00 14.16
C MET A 16 5.16 -12.94 14.64
N GLU A 17 5.13 -13.27 15.94
CA GLU A 17 4.01 -14.00 16.52
C GLU A 17 2.82 -13.06 16.72
N THR A 18 1.65 -13.44 16.23
CA THR A 18 0.41 -12.64 16.28
C THR A 18 -0.76 -13.45 16.82
N SER A 19 -1.73 -12.79 17.45
CA SER A 19 -3.01 -13.40 17.84
C SER A 19 -4.16 -12.57 17.31
N ALA A 20 -4.84 -13.09 16.28
CA ALA A 20 -6.06 -12.48 15.74
C ALA A 20 -7.18 -12.43 16.81
N LYS A 21 -7.27 -13.45 17.67
CA LYS A 21 -8.30 -13.54 18.72
C LYS A 21 -8.19 -12.42 19.75
N THR A 22 -6.98 -12.00 20.09
CA THR A 22 -6.72 -10.99 21.12
C THR A 22 -6.20 -9.68 20.53
N ALA A 23 -6.23 -9.54 19.20
CA ALA A 23 -5.63 -8.44 18.44
C ALA A 23 -4.14 -8.16 18.77
N CYS A 24 -3.41 -9.15 19.31
CA CYS A 24 -2.01 -8.97 19.69
C CYS A 24 -1.13 -8.98 18.44
N ASN A 25 -0.31 -7.94 18.27
CA ASN A 25 0.68 -7.77 17.20
C ASN A 25 0.12 -7.78 15.77
N VAL A 26 -1.20 -7.75 15.59
CA VAL A 26 -1.83 -7.79 14.26
C VAL A 26 -1.47 -6.53 13.48
N GLU A 27 -1.67 -5.35 14.07
CA GLU A 27 -1.36 -4.09 13.41
C GLU A 27 0.13 -3.95 13.10
N GLU A 28 1.00 -4.28 14.06
CA GLU A 28 2.45 -4.24 13.85
C GLU A 28 2.90 -5.17 12.72
N ALA A 29 2.29 -6.35 12.56
CA ALA A 29 2.63 -7.26 11.47
C ALA A 29 2.36 -6.63 10.10
N TYR A 30 1.21 -5.96 9.94
CA TYR A 30 0.89 -5.25 8.69
C TYR A 30 1.84 -4.07 8.45
N ILE A 31 2.04 -3.23 9.47
CA ILE A 31 2.88 -2.03 9.35
C ILE A 31 4.34 -2.38 9.06
N ASN A 32 4.90 -3.37 9.73
CA ASN A 32 6.30 -3.77 9.52
C ASN A 32 6.51 -4.39 8.14
N THR A 33 5.54 -5.17 7.67
CA THR A 33 5.57 -5.71 6.30
C THR A 33 5.52 -4.59 5.26
N ALA A 34 4.62 -3.62 5.43
CA ALA A 34 4.50 -2.47 4.53
C ALA A 34 5.79 -1.63 4.49
N LYS A 35 6.40 -1.37 5.65
CA LYS A 35 7.69 -0.67 5.76
C LYS A 35 8.80 -1.39 4.99
N GLU A 36 8.86 -2.72 5.12
CA GLU A 36 9.88 -3.52 4.45
C GLU A 36 9.69 -3.53 2.93
N ILE A 37 8.46 -3.65 2.44
CA ILE A 37 8.15 -3.54 1.00
C ILE A 37 8.56 -2.16 0.47
N HIS A 38 8.17 -1.09 1.19
CA HIS A 38 8.53 0.28 0.80
C HIS A 38 10.05 0.49 0.75
N ARG A 39 10.79 -0.01 1.74
CA ARG A 39 12.26 0.02 1.76
C ARG A 39 12.85 -0.68 0.54
N LYS A 40 12.32 -1.86 0.18
CA LYS A 40 12.78 -2.61 -1.01
C LYS A 40 12.49 -1.88 -2.32
N ILE A 41 11.36 -1.16 -2.41
CA ILE A 41 11.06 -0.29 -3.55
C ILE A 41 12.09 0.85 -3.65
N GLN A 42 12.37 1.54 -2.54
CA GLN A 42 13.36 2.63 -2.50
C GLN A 42 14.78 2.15 -2.87
N GLN A 43 15.11 0.90 -2.56
CA GLN A 43 16.37 0.27 -2.95
C GLN A 43 16.40 -0.21 -4.41
N GLY A 44 15.29 -0.10 -5.14
CA GLY A 44 15.17 -0.58 -6.52
C GLY A 44 15.10 -2.10 -6.65
N LEU A 45 14.85 -2.83 -5.55
CA LEU A 45 14.70 -4.29 -5.56
C LEU A 45 13.35 -4.74 -6.13
N PHE A 46 12.36 -3.84 -6.12
CA PHE A 46 11.09 -4.03 -6.80
C PHE A 46 10.96 -3.04 -7.94
N ASP A 47 10.66 -3.58 -9.13
CA ASP A 47 10.18 -2.76 -10.24
C ASP A 47 8.71 -2.42 -10.00
N VAL A 48 8.43 -1.12 -9.89
CA VAL A 48 7.10 -0.56 -9.64
C VAL A 48 6.21 -0.57 -10.88
N HIS A 49 6.78 -0.77 -12.07
CA HIS A 49 6.04 -0.86 -13.33
C HIS A 49 5.68 -2.30 -13.70
N ASN A 50 6.26 -3.28 -13.01
CA ASN A 50 5.91 -4.67 -13.19
C ASN A 50 4.63 -5.02 -12.41
N GLU A 51 3.51 -5.13 -13.13
CA GLU A 51 2.20 -5.45 -12.54
C GLU A 51 2.18 -6.82 -11.82
N ALA A 52 3.08 -7.75 -12.17
CA ALA A 52 3.19 -9.03 -11.48
C ALA A 52 3.66 -8.89 -10.02
N ASN A 53 4.29 -7.78 -9.66
CA ASN A 53 4.74 -7.50 -8.29
C ASN A 53 3.60 -7.01 -7.38
N GLY A 54 2.40 -6.74 -7.91
CA GLY A 54 1.26 -6.26 -7.12
C GLY A 54 1.41 -4.84 -6.56
N ILE A 55 2.32 -4.03 -7.12
CA ILE A 55 2.56 -2.64 -6.71
C ILE A 55 1.78 -1.72 -7.66
N LYS A 56 0.94 -0.83 -7.11
CA LYS A 56 0.23 0.17 -7.89
C LYS A 56 0.66 1.58 -7.46
N ILE A 57 1.26 2.33 -8.38
CA ILE A 57 1.59 3.73 -8.15
C ILE A 57 0.29 4.55 -8.17
N GLY A 58 0.02 5.23 -7.06
CA GLY A 58 -1.09 6.17 -6.97
C GLY A 58 -0.94 7.32 -7.98
N PRO A 59 -2.02 8.07 -8.27
CA PRO A 59 -1.93 9.24 -9.13
C PRO A 59 -0.80 10.16 -8.64
N GLN A 60 0.13 10.49 -9.53
CA GLN A 60 1.21 11.43 -9.24
C GLN A 60 0.54 12.77 -8.92
N GLN A 61 0.40 13.10 -7.64
CA GLN A 61 0.05 14.45 -7.25
C GLN A 61 1.23 15.32 -7.67
N SER A 62 1.13 15.94 -8.84
CA SER A 62 1.97 17.08 -9.16
C SER A 62 1.70 18.11 -8.08
N ILE A 63 2.65 18.24 -7.15
CA ILE A 63 2.69 19.38 -6.24
C ILE A 63 3.09 20.57 -7.11
N SER A 64 2.12 21.08 -7.85
CA SER A 64 2.16 22.41 -8.45
C SER A 64 2.08 23.37 -7.27
N LEU A 65 3.25 23.86 -6.85
CA LEU A 65 3.38 25.01 -5.98
C LEU A 65 2.47 26.13 -6.49
N VAL A 66 1.48 26.49 -5.67
CA VAL A 66 0.72 27.76 -5.63
C VAL A 66 0.17 28.33 -6.94
N GLY A 67 -1.15 28.24 -7.11
CA GLY A 67 -1.95 29.12 -7.98
C GLY A 67 -3.44 29.00 -7.66
N PRO A 68 -4.19 30.10 -7.44
CA PRO A 68 -5.55 30.06 -6.93
C PRO A 68 -6.52 29.48 -7.95
N CYS A 69 -7.47 28.71 -7.44
CA CYS A 69 -8.55 28.08 -8.17
C CYS A 69 -9.32 29.08 -9.04
N PRO A 70 -9.54 28.81 -10.34
CA PRO A 70 -10.69 29.34 -11.04
C PRO A 70 -11.79 28.27 -11.01
N SER A 71 -12.82 28.56 -10.22
CA SER A 71 -14.16 28.03 -10.42
C SER A 71 -14.58 28.25 -11.88
N GLN A 72 -14.70 27.17 -12.66
CA GLN A 72 -15.57 27.17 -13.84
C GLN A 72 -16.67 26.14 -13.65
N GLN A 73 -17.85 26.71 -13.44
CA GLN A 73 -19.15 26.09 -13.60
C GLN A 73 -19.40 25.81 -15.10
N ASN A 74 -20.40 24.96 -15.34
CA ASN A 74 -21.16 24.76 -16.59
C ASN A 74 -20.52 23.79 -17.61
N SER A 75 -21.18 22.78 -18.19
CA SER A 75 -22.59 22.37 -18.29
C SER A 75 -22.68 20.88 -18.69
N SER A 76 -23.84 20.28 -18.39
CA SER A 76 -24.51 19.16 -19.08
C SER A 76 -23.78 17.83 -19.23
N ASP A 77 -24.17 16.83 -18.43
CA ASP A 77 -25.15 15.87 -18.92
C ASP A 77 -25.83 15.10 -17.78
N ILE A 78 -27.16 15.10 -17.79
CA ILE A 78 -28.02 14.37 -16.86
C ILE A 78 -28.36 13.03 -17.53
N GLY A 79 -27.88 11.92 -16.96
CA GLY A 79 -28.33 10.57 -17.30
C GLY A 79 -28.50 9.75 -16.01
N PRO A 80 -29.64 9.09 -15.78
CA PRO A 80 -29.97 8.49 -14.49
C PRO A 80 -29.43 7.06 -14.37
N ASP A 81 -29.19 6.68 -13.11
CA ASP A 81 -29.26 5.31 -12.58
C ASP A 81 -28.17 4.31 -13.01
N SER A 82 -27.20 4.11 -12.12
CA SER A 82 -26.70 2.76 -11.84
C SER A 82 -26.05 2.78 -10.45
N GLY A 83 -26.87 2.54 -9.42
CA GLY A 83 -26.37 2.21 -8.10
C GLY A 83 -25.47 0.98 -8.14
N CYS A 84 -24.25 1.10 -7.64
CA CYS A 84 -23.39 -0.04 -7.35
C CYS A 84 -23.47 -0.35 -5.84
N CYS A 85 -23.73 -1.62 -5.59
CA CYS A 85 -23.88 -2.30 -4.32
C CYS A 85 -22.59 -2.33 -3.49
#